data_AF-A0A022RQ66-F1
#
_entry.id   AF-A0A022RQ66-F1
#
_cell.length_a   1.000
_cell.length_b   1.000
_cell.length_c   1.000
_cell.angle_alpha   90.00
_cell.angle_beta   90.00
_cell.angle_gamma   90.00
#
_symmetry.space_group_name_H-M   'P 1'
#
loop_
_entity.id
_entity.type
_entity.pdbx_description
1 polymer ?
#
loop_
_entity_poly.entity_id
_entity_poly.type
_entity_poly.pdbx_seq_one_letter_code
_entity_poly.pdbx_strand_id
1 'polypeptide(L)'
;MQSTLRHCEFPAMKGESKFCATSLESMLDSVTKILATKFKSVTTNYLSEPIPLLQNYTITEIVTEQTVGKTVVACHTLPYPYAVFYCHGQVSDNKIYKVLLAGEDGGRVAAAAICHLDTSQWNADHVAFRVLRTVPGDSPVCHFFPPDNLVWIPLSQGEK
;
A
#
# COMPACT_ATOMS: atom_id res chain seq x y z
N MET A 1 11.23 15.69 -8.01
CA MET A 1 12.50 15.06 -7.60
C MET A 1 12.83 15.32 -6.14
N GLN A 2 12.86 16.57 -5.66
CA GLN A 2 13.11 16.87 -4.25
C GLN A 2 12.15 16.15 -3.28
N SER A 3 10.87 16.02 -3.66
CA SER A 3 9.88 15.24 -2.90
C SER A 3 10.27 13.78 -2.75
N THR A 4 10.69 13.13 -3.84
CA THR A 4 11.14 11.73 -3.85
C THR A 4 12.33 11.52 -2.92
N LEU A 5 13.35 12.37 -3.02
CA LEU A 5 14.51 12.31 -2.12
C LEU A 5 14.09 12.49 -0.66
N ARG A 6 13.20 13.47 -0.38
CA ARG A 6 12.67 13.67 0.96
C ARG A 6 11.94 12.44 1.50
N HIS A 7 11.14 11.74 0.70
CA HIS A 7 10.48 10.49 1.14
C HIS A 7 11.50 9.40 1.51
N CYS A 8 12.55 9.26 0.71
CA CYS A 8 13.59 8.24 0.91
C CYS A 8 14.53 8.55 2.09
N GLU A 9 14.87 9.82 2.29
CA GLU A 9 15.82 10.27 3.31
C GLU A 9 15.18 10.54 4.67
N PHE A 10 13.86 10.75 4.71
CA PHE A 10 13.16 10.96 5.98
C PHE A 10 13.39 9.74 6.89
N PRO A 11 13.56 9.91 8.21
CA PRO A 11 13.71 8.77 9.12
C PRO A 11 12.43 7.92 9.19
N ALA A 12 12.59 6.64 9.52
CA ALA A 12 11.47 5.75 9.80
C ALA A 12 10.80 6.12 11.14
N MET A 13 9.49 5.95 11.23
CA MET A 13 8.74 6.06 12.48
C MET A 13 9.06 4.89 13.42
N LYS A 14 8.70 5.02 14.70
CA LYS A 14 8.83 3.92 15.65
C LYS A 14 8.00 2.73 15.18
N GLY A 15 8.67 1.59 14.99
CA GLY A 15 8.03 0.37 14.49
C GLY A 15 7.76 0.38 12.98
N GLU A 16 8.30 1.33 12.22
CA GLU A 16 8.22 1.35 10.75
C GLU A 16 9.49 0.71 10.16
N SER A 17 9.32 -0.28 9.29
CA SER A 17 10.35 -0.65 8.32
C SER A 17 10.23 0.28 7.13
N LYS A 18 11.29 0.99 6.75
CA LYS A 18 11.24 1.96 5.65
C LYS A 18 12.53 1.96 4.84
N PHE A 19 12.42 1.94 3.53
CA PHE A 19 13.55 1.98 2.62
C PHE A 19 13.13 2.46 1.23
N CYS A 20 14.08 2.91 0.42
CA CYS A 20 13.88 3.08 -1.01
C CYS A 20 14.72 2.08 -1.79
N ALA A 21 14.13 1.48 -2.81
CA ALA A 21 14.80 0.60 -3.75
C ALA A 21 14.86 1.25 -5.13
N THR A 22 15.98 1.11 -5.83
CA THR A 22 16.17 1.65 -7.19
C THR A 22 15.97 0.62 -8.28
N SER A 23 15.63 -0.62 -7.90
CA SER A 23 15.30 -1.72 -8.81
C SER A 23 14.35 -2.71 -8.13
N LEU A 24 13.72 -3.59 -8.93
CA LEU A 24 12.84 -4.63 -8.40
C LEU A 24 13.63 -5.68 -7.61
N GLU A 25 14.86 -5.98 -8.00
CA GLU A 25 15.76 -6.90 -7.31
C GLU A 25 16.12 -6.37 -5.92
N SER A 26 16.54 -5.10 -5.82
CA SER A 26 16.84 -4.48 -4.53
C SER A 26 15.61 -4.36 -3.62
N MET A 27 14.42 -4.19 -4.21
CA MET A 27 13.17 -4.24 -3.48
C MET A 27 12.95 -5.65 -2.90
N LEU A 28 13.04 -6.67 -3.74
CA LEU A 28 12.79 -8.07 -3.37
C LEU A 28 13.77 -8.55 -2.29
N ASP A 29 15.04 -8.19 -2.40
CA ASP A 29 16.08 -8.49 -1.40
C ASP A 29 15.73 -7.90 -0.03
N SER A 30 15.26 -6.66 0.00
CA SER A 30 14.88 -5.96 1.22
C SER A 30 13.60 -6.56 1.83
N VAL A 31 12.58 -6.81 1.01
CA VAL A 31 11.31 -7.45 1.44
C VAL A 31 11.58 -8.83 2.02
N THR A 32 12.44 -9.62 1.39
CA THR A 32 12.82 -10.96 1.87
C THR A 32 13.44 -10.90 3.25
N LYS A 33 14.32 -9.93 3.50
CA LYS A 33 14.95 -9.71 4.82
C LYS A 33 13.94 -9.25 5.87
N ILE A 34 12.98 -8.39 5.51
CA ILE A 34 11.99 -7.83 6.44
C ILE A 34 10.92 -8.86 6.82
N LEU A 35 10.36 -9.57 5.83
CA LEU A 35 9.29 -10.53 6.07
C LEU A 35 9.80 -11.85 6.62
N ALA A 36 11.02 -12.26 6.26
CA ALA A 36 11.70 -13.47 6.75
C ALA A 36 10.83 -14.77 6.68
N THR A 37 9.88 -14.82 5.75
CA THR A 37 8.95 -15.92 5.53
C THR A 37 8.56 -15.98 4.05
N LYS A 38 7.79 -16.98 3.63
CA LYS A 38 7.20 -16.98 2.28
C LYS A 38 6.13 -15.89 2.20
N PHE A 39 6.11 -15.16 1.09
CA PHE A 39 5.20 -14.04 0.88
C PHE A 39 4.63 -14.06 -0.54
N LYS A 40 3.54 -13.31 -0.75
CA LYS A 40 2.96 -13.00 -2.06
C LYS A 40 2.77 -11.50 -2.21
N SER A 41 2.68 -11.02 -3.44
CA SER A 41 2.26 -9.65 -3.74
C SER A 41 0.75 -9.58 -3.96
N VAL A 42 0.17 -8.45 -3.59
CA VAL A 42 -1.18 -8.03 -3.97
C VAL A 42 -1.04 -6.72 -4.74
N THR A 43 -1.70 -6.63 -5.90
CA THR A 43 -1.63 -5.49 -6.81
C THR A 43 -3.02 -5.09 -7.30
N THR A 44 -3.13 -3.85 -7.75
CA THR A 44 -4.32 -3.35 -8.44
C THR A 44 -4.22 -3.65 -9.93
N ASN A 45 -5.27 -4.22 -10.52
CA ASN A 45 -5.30 -4.59 -11.94
C ASN A 45 -6.55 -4.02 -12.60
N TYR A 46 -6.38 -3.29 -13.71
CA TYR A 46 -7.47 -2.93 -14.60
C TYR A 46 -7.95 -4.18 -15.35
N LEU A 47 -9.26 -4.34 -15.42
CA LEU A 47 -9.92 -5.48 -16.07
C LEU A 47 -10.54 -5.10 -17.43
N SER A 48 -10.41 -3.83 -17.82
CA SER A 48 -11.01 -3.23 -19.00
C SER A 48 -10.13 -2.11 -19.54
N GLU A 49 -10.19 -1.89 -20.85
CA GLU A 49 -9.52 -0.78 -21.57
C GLU A 49 -10.57 0.14 -22.20
N PRO A 50 -10.28 1.45 -22.39
CA PRO A 50 -9.03 2.14 -22.05
C PRO A 50 -8.90 2.45 -20.56
N ILE A 51 -7.68 2.51 -20.03
CA ILE A 51 -7.40 2.98 -18.66
C ILE A 51 -7.57 4.51 -18.58
N PRO A 52 -8.53 5.03 -17.78
CA PRO A 52 -8.73 6.46 -17.64
C PRO A 52 -7.69 7.10 -16.72
N LEU A 53 -7.35 8.37 -16.99
CA LEU A 53 -6.41 9.14 -16.17
C LEU A 53 -6.97 9.46 -14.78
N LEU A 54 -8.25 9.80 -14.68
CA LEU A 54 -8.95 10.10 -13.44
C LEU A 54 -10.46 9.91 -13.63
N GLN A 55 -11.09 9.19 -12.71
CA GLN A 55 -12.54 9.07 -12.63
C GLN A 55 -13.00 8.68 -11.22
N ASN A 56 -14.31 8.77 -10.98
CA ASN A 56 -14.91 8.20 -9.78
C ASN A 56 -15.09 6.69 -9.93
N TYR A 57 -15.01 6.00 -8.80
CA TYR A 57 -15.23 4.57 -8.72
C TYR A 57 -16.24 4.25 -7.62
N THR A 58 -17.06 3.25 -7.86
CA THR A 58 -17.95 2.64 -6.86
C THR A 58 -17.41 1.27 -6.47
N ILE A 59 -17.34 0.99 -5.17
CA ILE A 59 -17.02 -0.35 -4.68
C ILE A 59 -18.23 -1.25 -4.94
N THR A 60 -18.05 -2.27 -5.77
CA THR A 60 -19.12 -3.22 -6.11
C THR A 60 -19.05 -4.49 -5.26
N GLU A 61 -17.84 -4.92 -4.90
CA GLU A 61 -17.63 -6.17 -4.17
C GLU A 61 -16.33 -6.14 -3.36
N ILE A 62 -16.34 -6.77 -2.18
CA ILE A 62 -15.13 -7.11 -1.42
C ILE A 62 -14.85 -8.60 -1.66
N VAL A 63 -13.83 -8.90 -2.46
CA VAL A 63 -13.50 -10.27 -2.89
C VAL A 63 -12.76 -11.03 -1.80
N THR A 64 -11.79 -10.36 -1.16
CA THR A 64 -11.04 -10.95 -0.06
C THR A 64 -10.76 -9.91 1.01
N GLU A 65 -10.88 -10.31 2.26
CA GLU A 65 -10.40 -9.58 3.44
C GLU A 65 -9.38 -10.47 4.14
N GLN A 66 -8.16 -9.96 4.34
CA GLN A 66 -7.13 -10.65 5.09
C GLN A 66 -6.62 -9.73 6.19
N THR A 67 -6.80 -10.14 7.44
CA THR A 67 -6.04 -9.58 8.55
C THR A 67 -4.61 -10.05 8.38
N VAL A 68 -3.73 -9.13 7.98
CA VAL A 68 -2.32 -9.43 7.87
C VAL A 68 -1.70 -8.97 9.17
N GLY A 69 -1.00 -9.89 9.85
CA GLY A 69 -0.38 -9.60 11.13
C GLY A 69 0.68 -8.50 11.04
N LYS A 70 1.52 -8.43 12.08
CA LYS A 70 2.41 -7.30 12.35
C LYS A 70 3.38 -6.87 11.24
N THR A 71 3.59 -7.61 10.15
CA THR A 71 4.57 -7.23 9.13
C THR A 71 4.00 -7.36 7.73
N VAL A 72 3.72 -6.21 7.12
CA VAL A 72 3.36 -6.00 5.72
C VAL A 72 4.35 -4.99 5.14
N VAL A 73 4.74 -5.14 3.87
CA VAL A 73 5.57 -4.15 3.18
C VAL A 73 4.84 -3.64 1.96
N ALA A 74 4.37 -2.40 2.00
CA ALA A 74 3.83 -1.67 0.86
C ALA A 74 4.97 -0.97 0.12
N CYS A 75 4.97 -1.02 -1.21
CA CYS A 75 5.93 -0.34 -2.06
C CYS A 75 5.22 0.55 -3.09
N HIS A 76 5.64 1.80 -3.14
CA HIS A 76 5.09 2.85 -3.98
C HIS A 76 6.11 3.34 -4.99
N THR A 77 5.76 3.39 -6.27
CA THR A 77 6.52 4.09 -7.30
C THR A 77 6.53 5.59 -7.00
N LEU A 78 7.71 6.18 -7.06
CA LEU A 78 7.88 7.62 -6.89
C LEU A 78 8.28 8.29 -8.20
N PRO A 79 7.80 9.52 -8.47
CA PRO A 79 8.15 10.25 -9.68
C PRO A 79 9.64 10.63 -9.65
N TYR A 80 10.43 9.99 -10.50
CA TYR A 80 11.87 10.19 -10.62
C TYR A 80 12.37 9.79 -12.02
N PRO A 81 13.46 10.39 -12.56
CA PRO A 81 13.99 10.03 -13.89
C PRO A 81 14.39 8.56 -14.10
N TYR A 82 14.48 7.79 -13.02
CA TYR A 82 14.73 6.35 -13.02
C TYR A 82 13.83 5.68 -11.97
N ALA A 83 13.75 4.34 -11.99
CA ALA A 83 12.93 3.60 -11.05
C ALA A 83 13.33 3.90 -9.60
N VAL A 84 12.36 4.34 -8.80
CA VAL A 84 12.49 4.50 -7.35
C VAL A 84 11.20 4.00 -6.72
N PHE A 85 11.34 3.04 -5.82
CA PHE A 85 10.26 2.48 -5.05
C PHE A 85 10.44 2.86 -3.59
N TYR A 86 9.53 3.66 -3.06
CA TYR A 86 9.43 3.91 -1.62
C TYR A 86 8.66 2.77 -0.97
N CYS A 87 9.34 2.01 -0.14
CA CYS A 87 8.76 0.87 0.55
C CYS A 87 8.68 1.15 2.05
N HIS A 88 7.54 0.79 2.64
CA HIS A 88 7.33 0.94 4.07
C HIS A 88 6.38 -0.11 4.64
N GLY A 89 6.49 -0.33 5.95
CA GLY A 89 5.70 -1.32 6.67
C GLY A 89 5.61 -0.98 8.15
N GLN A 90 4.42 -0.64 8.63
CA GLN A 90 4.20 -0.35 10.04
C GLN A 90 3.89 -1.64 10.80
N VAL A 91 4.62 -1.86 11.90
CA VAL A 91 4.33 -2.93 12.87
C VAL A 91 3.08 -2.56 13.66
N SER A 92 1.93 -2.81 13.04
CA SER A 92 0.59 -2.51 13.54
C SER A 92 -0.41 -3.49 12.95
N ASP A 93 -1.63 -3.50 13.48
CA ASP A 93 -2.71 -4.29 12.90
C ASP A 93 -3.13 -3.67 11.56
N ASN A 94 -2.96 -4.43 10.48
CA ASN A 94 -3.32 -4.02 9.14
C ASN A 94 -4.34 -5.00 8.56
N LYS A 95 -5.26 -4.49 7.73
CA LYS A 95 -6.13 -5.32 6.90
C LYS A 95 -5.87 -5.04 5.44
N ILE A 96 -5.70 -6.10 4.67
CA ILE A 96 -5.57 -6.04 3.21
C ILE A 96 -6.86 -6.51 2.58
N TYR A 97 -7.31 -5.76 1.58
CA TYR A 97 -8.51 -6.07 0.82
C TYR A 97 -8.17 -6.21 -0.66
N LYS A 98 -8.88 -7.13 -1.31
CA LYS A 98 -9.05 -7.13 -2.76
C LYS A 98 -10.50 -6.79 -3.03
N VAL A 99 -10.74 -5.70 -3.76
CA VAL A 99 -12.09 -5.23 -4.05
C VAL A 99 -12.29 -5.12 -5.55
N LEU A 100 -13.54 -5.25 -5.99
CA LEU A 100 -13.94 -4.87 -7.33
C LEU A 100 -14.50 -3.44 -7.30
N LEU A 101 -13.98 -2.62 -8.20
CA LEU A 101 -14.44 -1.27 -8.44
C LEU A 101 -15.07 -1.19 -9.83
N ALA A 102 -16.17 -0.43 -9.94
CA ALA A 102 -16.76 -0.03 -11.21
C ALA A 102 -16.56 1.47 -11.43
N GLY A 103 -15.99 1.85 -12.57
CA GLY A 103 -15.88 3.22 -13.03
C GLY A 103 -17.19 3.73 -13.61
N GLU A 104 -17.38 5.05 -13.63
CA GLU A 104 -18.54 5.69 -14.28
C GLU A 104 -18.56 5.44 -15.79
N ASP A 105 -17.39 5.18 -16.38
CA ASP A 105 -17.22 4.78 -17.79
C ASP A 105 -17.56 3.31 -18.07
N GLY A 106 -18.02 2.56 -17.06
CA GLY A 106 -18.26 1.11 -17.16
C GLY A 106 -16.99 0.26 -17.02
N GLY A 107 -15.83 0.88 -16.81
CA GLY A 107 -14.58 0.20 -16.56
C GLY A 107 -14.58 -0.57 -15.24
N ARG A 108 -13.76 -1.61 -15.15
CA ARG A 108 -13.68 -2.49 -13.97
C ARG A 108 -12.25 -2.61 -13.48
N VAL A 109 -12.07 -2.60 -12.16
CA VAL A 109 -10.75 -2.71 -11.53
C VAL A 109 -10.82 -3.72 -10.39
N ALA A 110 -9.88 -4.66 -10.37
CA ALA A 110 -9.59 -5.46 -9.18
C ALA A 110 -8.52 -4.71 -8.36
N ALA A 111 -8.95 -3.92 -7.39
CA ALA A 111 -8.08 -3.04 -6.62
C ALA A 111 -7.59 -3.70 -5.32
N ALA A 112 -6.32 -3.48 -5.02
CA ALA A 112 -5.75 -3.74 -3.71
C ALA A 112 -5.99 -2.52 -2.81
N ALA A 113 -6.34 -2.77 -1.55
CA ALA A 113 -6.45 -1.74 -0.52
C ALA A 113 -5.83 -2.21 0.79
N ILE A 114 -5.33 -1.25 1.58
CA ILE A 114 -4.90 -1.48 2.95
C ILE A 114 -5.68 -0.57 3.88
N CYS A 115 -6.02 -1.09 5.06
CA CYS A 115 -6.47 -0.30 6.20
C CYS A 115 -5.46 -0.48 7.34
N HIS A 116 -4.91 0.64 7.81
CA HIS A 116 -4.12 0.72 9.02
C HIS A 116 -5.05 0.91 10.21
N LEU A 117 -5.16 -0.10 11.08
CA LEU A 117 -6.13 -0.10 12.18
C LEU A 117 -5.64 0.71 13.39
N ASP A 118 -4.33 0.79 13.60
CA ASP A 118 -3.70 1.63 14.62
C ASP A 118 -2.88 2.74 13.97
N THR A 119 -3.37 3.96 14.09
CA THR A 119 -2.76 5.18 13.57
C THR A 119 -2.20 6.06 14.69
N SER A 120 -2.16 5.58 15.94
CA SER A 120 -1.78 6.37 17.12
C SER A 120 -0.36 6.92 17.07
N GLN A 121 0.54 6.22 16.37
CA GLN A 121 1.95 6.61 16.20
C GLN A 121 2.20 7.47 14.95
N TRP A 122 1.17 7.74 14.16
CA TRP A 122 1.32 8.55 12.94
C TRP A 122 1.52 10.02 13.30
N ASN A 123 2.24 10.73 12.43
CA ASN A 123 2.39 12.18 12.57
C ASN A 123 1.01 12.86 12.52
N ALA A 124 0.69 13.71 13.50
CA ALA A 124 -0.57 14.44 13.54
C ALA A 124 -0.79 15.35 12.31
N ASP A 125 0.27 15.79 11.65
CA ASP A 125 0.22 16.55 10.41
C ASP A 125 0.09 15.70 9.14
N HIS A 126 -0.02 14.37 9.26
CA HIS A 126 -0.17 13.47 8.12
C HIS A 126 -1.42 13.83 7.31
N VAL A 127 -1.29 13.85 5.98
CA VAL A 127 -2.34 14.33 5.06
C VAL A 127 -3.67 13.60 5.23
N ALA A 128 -3.62 12.32 5.59
CA ALA A 128 -4.81 11.51 5.86
C ALA A 128 -5.74 12.13 6.92
N PHE A 129 -5.17 12.71 7.98
CA PHE A 129 -5.94 13.34 9.07
C PHE A 129 -6.67 14.60 8.62
N ARG A 130 -6.09 15.33 7.65
CA ARG A 130 -6.72 16.51 7.04
C ARG A 130 -7.85 16.13 6.10
N VAL A 131 -7.65 15.09 5.28
CA VAL A 131 -8.64 14.61 4.30
C VAL A 131 -9.83 13.95 5.01
N LEU A 132 -9.56 13.07 5.98
CA LEU A 132 -10.58 12.30 6.70
C LEU A 132 -11.19 13.06 7.89
N ARG A 133 -10.64 14.23 8.23
CA ARG A 133 -11.07 15.05 9.39
C ARG A 133 -11.05 14.26 10.70
N THR A 134 -9.94 13.55 10.93
CA THR A 134 -9.70 12.71 12.11
C THR A 134 -8.32 13.02 12.69
N VAL A 135 -7.93 12.37 13.79
CA VAL A 135 -6.64 12.55 14.48
C VAL A 135 -5.95 11.19 14.72
N PRO A 136 -4.63 11.15 15.00
CA PRO A 136 -3.93 9.90 15.30
C PRO A 136 -4.64 9.06 16.36
N GLY A 137 -4.90 7.79 16.06
CA GLY A 137 -5.47 6.80 16.97
C GLY A 137 -7.00 6.83 17.13
N ASP A 138 -7.69 7.81 16.56
CA ASP A 138 -9.16 7.93 16.69
C ASP A 138 -9.90 7.01 15.71
N SER A 139 -9.34 6.79 14.52
CA SER A 139 -9.93 5.91 13.51
C SER A 139 -8.90 5.20 12.63
N PRO A 140 -9.25 4.03 12.06
CA PRO A 140 -8.47 3.42 10.99
C PRO A 140 -8.33 4.35 9.79
N VAL A 141 -7.21 4.23 9.06
CA VAL A 141 -7.00 4.93 7.79
C VAL A 141 -6.84 3.89 6.69
N CYS A 142 -7.69 3.97 5.66
CA CYS A 142 -7.67 3.07 4.52
C CYS A 142 -7.31 3.82 3.23
N HIS A 143 -6.60 3.15 2.33
CA HIS A 143 -6.36 3.66 0.98
C HIS A 143 -6.21 2.53 -0.04
N PHE A 144 -6.52 2.86 -1.30
CA PHE A 144 -6.27 1.99 -2.44
C PHE A 144 -4.84 2.12 -2.94
N PHE A 145 -4.33 1.07 -3.59
CA PHE A 145 -3.08 1.09 -4.31
C PHE A 145 -3.33 1.40 -5.79
N PRO A 146 -2.61 2.36 -6.38
CA PRO A 146 -2.48 2.47 -7.82
C PRO A 146 -1.90 1.19 -8.46
N PRO A 147 -2.10 0.95 -9.77
CA PRO A 147 -1.68 -0.29 -10.45
C PRO A 147 -0.17 -0.54 -10.48
N ASP A 148 0.62 0.53 -10.47
CA ASP A 148 2.08 0.49 -10.44
C ASP A 148 2.65 0.31 -9.03
N ASN A 149 1.78 0.18 -8.03
CA ASN A 149 2.14 -0.07 -6.64
C ASN A 149 1.76 -1.49 -6.21
N LEU A 150 2.43 -1.96 -5.17
CA LEU A 150 2.30 -3.35 -4.74
C LEU A 150 2.46 -3.47 -3.22
N VAL A 151 1.81 -4.48 -2.65
CA VAL A 151 1.92 -4.81 -1.23
C VAL A 151 2.34 -6.26 -1.05
N TRP A 152 3.36 -6.48 -0.24
CA TRP A 152 3.90 -7.79 0.10
C TRP A 152 3.34 -8.25 1.44
N ILE A 153 2.72 -9.43 1.42
CA ILE A 153 2.06 -10.03 2.56
C ILE A 153 2.61 -11.44 2.80
N PRO A 154 2.84 -11.84 4.07
CA PRO A 154 3.15 -13.22 4.40
C PRO A 154 2.09 -14.19 3.87
N LEU A 155 2.51 -15.36 3.39
CA LEU A 155 1.59 -16.45 3.09
C LEU A 155 1.05 -17.00 4.43
N SER A 156 -0.26 -17.04 4.58
CA SER A 156 -0.90 -17.81 5.65
C SER A 156 -0.60 -19.30 5.46
N GLN A 157 -0.33 -20.03 6.55
CA GLN A 157 -0.20 -21.49 6.51
C GLN A 157 -1.50 -22.09 5.95
N GLY A 158 -1.52 -22.47 4.68
CA GLY A 158 -2.70 -23.05 4.02
C GLY A 158 -2.82 -22.77 2.52
N GLU A 159 -2.17 -21.73 1.99
CA GLU A 159 -2.11 -21.52 0.54
C GLU A 159 -0.88 -22.26 -0.01
N LYS A 160 -1.13 -23.43 -0.64
CA LYS A 160 -0.15 -24.18 -1.42
C LYS A 160 0.11 -23.53 -2.76
#